data_AF-A0A3R7FN07-F1
#
_entry.id   AF-A0A3R7FN07-F1
#
_cell.length_a   1.000
_cell.length_b   1.000
_cell.length_c   1.000
_cell.angle_alpha   90.00
_cell.angle_beta   90.00
_cell.angle_gamma   90.00
#
_symmetry.space_group_name_H-M   'P 1'
#
loop_
_entity.id
_entity.type
_entity.pdbx_description
1 polymer ?
#
loop_
_entity_poly.entity_id
_entity_poly.type
_entity_poly.pdbx_seq_one_letter_code
_entity_poly.pdbx_strand_id
1 'polypeptide(L)'
;AEKERNPHILICGEVNSGALDFFLRQFLHPNNINWKDKVVILCPGLPSNNLRRILLNSAYEQRVVYLQGSAMLDSDLKRAGAANARLCFVLLNKLSTDGDRNDTASNLLTISLRHHTNDVLKTDNIRHVHMSGASNIICIDELKLGILAKTCVIPGMCAFLCNMLFTFRPFYARR
;
A
#
# COMPACT_ATOMS: atom_id res chain seq x y z
N ALA A 1 -2.42 20.14 24.99
CA ALA A 1 -2.96 18.77 24.92
C ALA A 1 -2.22 18.03 23.81
N GLU A 2 -1.14 17.35 24.18
CA GLU A 2 -0.34 16.54 23.27
C GLU A 2 -1.20 15.32 22.91
N LYS A 3 -1.86 15.38 21.75
CA LYS A 3 -2.71 14.28 21.25
C LYS A 3 -1.80 13.06 21.17
N GLU A 4 -2.09 12.00 21.93
CA GLU A 4 -1.40 10.72 21.84
C GLU A 4 -1.36 10.31 20.36
N ARG A 5 -0.21 10.53 19.73
CA ARG A 5 0.04 10.17 18.33
C ARG A 5 0.21 8.67 18.34
N ASN A 6 -0.89 7.93 18.19
CA ASN A 6 -0.82 6.53 17.83
C ASN A 6 -0.53 6.47 16.33
N PRO A 7 0.73 6.24 15.90
CA PRO A 7 1.06 6.20 14.49
C PRO A 7 0.30 5.04 13.84
N HIS A 8 -0.51 5.34 12.83
CA HIS A 8 -1.11 4.35 11.96
C HIS A 8 -0.57 4.47 10.55
N ILE A 9 -0.82 3.44 9.78
CA ILE A 9 -0.51 3.38 8.36
C ILE A 9 -1.79 3.68 7.59
N LEU A 10 -1.73 4.62 6.66
CA LEU A 10 -2.85 4.94 5.78
C LEU A 10 -2.64 4.29 4.41
N ILE A 11 -3.64 3.62 3.88
CA ILE A 11 -3.66 3.06 2.53
C ILE A 11 -4.80 3.73 1.76
N CYS A 12 -4.48 4.36 0.65
CA CYS A 12 -5.41 5.07 -0.22
C CYS A 12 -5.31 4.56 -1.67
N GLY A 13 -6.31 4.91 -2.47
CA GLY A 13 -6.33 4.65 -3.91
C GLY A 13 -7.17 3.44 -4.28
N GLU A 14 -6.75 2.71 -5.30
CA GLU A 14 -7.51 1.58 -5.84
C GLU A 14 -6.98 0.26 -5.29
N VAL A 15 -7.59 -0.20 -4.20
CA VAL A 15 -7.11 -1.34 -3.44
C VAL A 15 -7.72 -2.64 -3.97
N ASN A 16 -6.90 -3.46 -4.65
CA ASN A 16 -7.29 -4.81 -5.03
C ASN A 16 -7.17 -5.77 -3.82
N SER A 17 -8.15 -6.67 -3.65
CA SER A 17 -8.17 -7.71 -2.61
C SER A 17 -6.89 -8.56 -2.55
N GLY A 18 -6.35 -9.00 -3.69
CA GLY A 18 -5.14 -9.82 -3.72
C GLY A 18 -3.89 -9.04 -3.27
N ALA A 19 -3.75 -7.81 -3.76
CA ALA A 19 -2.65 -6.94 -3.38
C ALA A 19 -2.71 -6.56 -1.89
N LEU A 20 -3.91 -6.31 -1.36
CA LEU A 20 -4.10 -6.01 0.05
C LEU A 20 -3.80 -7.21 0.94
N ASP A 21 -4.31 -8.41 0.61
CA ASP A 21 -4.03 -9.61 1.41
C ASP A 21 -2.52 -9.88 1.47
N PHE A 22 -1.84 -9.76 0.34
CA PHE A 22 -0.38 -9.88 0.28
C PHE A 22 0.31 -8.81 1.14
N PHE A 23 -0.08 -7.55 1.00
CA PHE A 23 0.46 -6.45 1.79
C PHE A 23 0.27 -6.70 3.30
N LEU A 24 -0.94 -7.02 3.75
CA LEU A 24 -1.23 -7.24 5.17
C LEU A 24 -0.45 -8.44 5.71
N ARG A 25 -0.31 -9.53 4.95
CA ARG A 25 0.46 -10.71 5.36
C ARG A 25 1.94 -10.40 5.54
N GLN A 26 2.52 -9.64 4.61
CA GLN A 26 3.93 -9.27 4.68
C GLN A 26 4.15 -8.19 5.74
N PHE A 27 3.39 -7.09 5.71
CA PHE A 27 3.58 -5.94 6.57
C PHE A 27 3.30 -6.25 8.05
N LEU A 28 2.23 -6.99 8.34
CA LEU A 28 1.80 -7.32 9.71
C LEU A 28 2.31 -8.70 10.18
N HIS A 29 3.32 -9.26 9.51
CA HIS A 29 3.91 -10.53 9.91
C HIS A 29 4.51 -10.45 11.32
N PRO A 30 4.39 -11.48 12.19
CA PRO A 30 4.93 -11.46 13.55
C PRO A 30 6.43 -11.18 13.66
N ASN A 31 7.20 -11.53 12.61
CA ASN A 31 8.64 -11.27 12.55
C ASN A 31 8.99 -9.83 12.17
N ASN A 32 8.00 -9.03 11.75
CA ASN A 32 8.19 -7.64 11.39
C ASN A 32 7.93 -6.72 12.57
N ILE A 33 8.72 -5.65 12.69
CA ILE A 33 8.58 -4.63 13.74
C ILE A 33 7.18 -3.99 13.71
N ASN A 34 6.58 -3.91 12.52
CA ASN A 34 5.27 -3.31 12.26
C ASN A 34 4.09 -4.22 12.63
N TRP A 35 4.31 -5.38 13.24
CA TRP A 35 3.22 -6.32 13.54
C TRP A 35 2.14 -5.75 14.47
N LYS A 36 2.42 -4.72 15.29
CA LYS A 36 1.41 -4.08 16.14
C LYS A 36 0.72 -2.87 15.48
N ASP A 37 1.14 -2.49 14.29
CA ASP A 37 0.65 -1.27 13.67
C ASP A 37 -0.82 -1.38 13.27
N LYS A 38 -1.53 -0.27 13.42
CA LYS A 38 -2.89 -0.12 12.90
C LYS A 38 -2.83 0.33 11.44
N VAL A 39 -3.72 -0.23 10.63
CA VAL A 39 -3.83 0.09 9.20
C VAL A 39 -5.21 0.66 8.95
N VAL A 40 -5.27 1.85 8.37
CA VAL A 40 -6.50 2.51 7.94
C VAL A 40 -6.52 2.48 6.41
N ILE A 41 -7.61 1.98 5.85
CA ILE A 41 -7.82 1.91 4.40
C ILE A 41 -8.89 2.93 4.04
N LEU A 42 -8.56 3.89 3.18
CA LEU A 42 -9.46 4.91 2.69
C LEU A 42 -9.72 4.72 1.19
N CYS A 43 -10.94 4.27 0.86
CA CYS A 43 -11.35 4.03 -0.51
C CYS A 43 -12.74 4.62 -0.79
N PRO A 44 -13.00 5.16 -1.99
CA PRO A 44 -14.28 5.79 -2.31
C PRO A 44 -15.44 4.78 -2.45
N GLY A 45 -15.14 3.56 -2.90
CA GLY A 45 -16.12 2.49 -3.08
C GLY A 45 -16.40 1.68 -1.81
N LEU A 46 -17.43 0.85 -1.85
CA LEU A 46 -17.63 -0.17 -0.82
C LEU A 46 -16.64 -1.33 -1.00
N PRO A 47 -16.26 -2.03 0.09
CA PRO A 47 -15.35 -3.15 -0.01
C PRO A 47 -16.03 -4.30 -0.76
N SER A 48 -15.32 -4.88 -1.73
CA SER A 48 -15.79 -6.07 -2.45
C SER A 48 -15.96 -7.27 -1.50
N ASN A 49 -16.72 -8.29 -1.91
CA ASN A 49 -16.94 -9.48 -1.08
C ASN A 49 -15.62 -10.17 -0.68
N ASN A 50 -14.64 -10.21 -1.58
CA ASN A 50 -13.31 -10.74 -1.29
C ASN A 50 -12.55 -9.87 -0.28
N LEU A 51 -12.65 -8.54 -0.43
CA LEU A 51 -12.02 -7.61 0.51
C LEU A 51 -12.63 -7.71 1.91
N ARG A 52 -13.96 -7.80 2.00
CA ARG A 52 -14.68 -8.02 3.27
C ARG A 52 -14.21 -9.28 3.98
N ARG A 53 -14.03 -10.39 3.25
CA ARG A 53 -13.51 -11.65 3.82
C ARG A 53 -12.12 -11.48 4.43
N ILE A 54 -11.26 -10.68 3.81
CA ILE A 54 -9.91 -10.39 4.34
C ILE A 54 -10.02 -9.54 5.61
N LEU A 55 -10.87 -8.52 5.61
CA LEU A 55 -11.06 -7.61 6.75
C LEU A 55 -11.67 -8.31 7.97
N LEU A 56 -12.59 -9.26 7.74
CA LEU A 56 -13.25 -10.07 8.78
C LEU A 56 -12.36 -11.21 9.32
N ASN A 57 -11.15 -11.38 8.79
CA ASN A 57 -10.23 -12.35 9.35
C ASN A 57 -9.82 -11.89 10.76
N SER A 58 -10.00 -12.74 11.77
CA SER A 58 -9.66 -12.46 13.17
C SER A 58 -8.22 -11.95 13.36
N ALA A 59 -7.30 -12.35 12.47
CA ALA A 59 -5.93 -11.83 12.48
C ALA A 59 -5.84 -10.33 12.20
N TYR A 60 -6.75 -9.75 11.42
CA TYR A 60 -6.71 -8.36 10.94
C TYR A 60 -7.82 -7.49 11.49
N GLU A 61 -8.94 -8.07 11.90
CA GLU A 61 -10.17 -7.38 12.33
C GLU A 61 -9.92 -6.27 13.37
N GLN A 62 -9.05 -6.51 14.35
CA GLN A 62 -8.74 -5.53 15.40
C GLN A 62 -7.75 -4.43 14.97
N ARG A 63 -7.01 -4.63 13.88
CA ARG A 63 -5.90 -3.77 13.44
C ARG A 63 -6.19 -3.00 12.17
N VAL A 64 -7.08 -3.52 11.32
CA VAL A 64 -7.37 -2.97 10.00
C VAL A 64 -8.76 -2.35 9.99
N VAL A 65 -8.83 -1.05 9.74
CA VAL A 65 -10.08 -0.29 9.66
C VAL A 65 -10.31 0.16 8.23
N TYR A 66 -11.49 -0.13 7.70
CA TYR A 66 -11.90 0.34 6.38
C TYR A 66 -12.81 1.57 6.51
N LEU A 67 -12.45 2.65 5.84
CA LEU A 67 -13.21 3.88 5.76
C LEU A 67 -13.63 4.12 4.31
N GLN A 68 -14.95 4.23 4.11
CA GLN A 68 -15.48 4.64 2.82
C GLN A 68 -15.39 6.17 2.68
N GLY A 69 -14.56 6.64 1.76
CA GLY A 69 -14.33 8.07 1.51
C GLY A 69 -13.29 8.32 0.43
N SER A 70 -13.24 9.54 -0.08
CA SER A 70 -12.27 9.95 -1.10
C SER A 70 -11.06 10.59 -0.46
N ALA A 71 -9.87 10.11 -0.81
CA ALA A 71 -8.61 10.73 -0.39
C ALA A 71 -8.36 12.11 -1.06
N MET A 72 -9.23 12.57 -1.97
CA MET A 72 -9.21 13.94 -2.48
C MET A 72 -9.97 14.94 -1.60
N LEU A 73 -10.77 14.47 -0.64
CA LEU A 73 -11.54 15.33 0.26
C LEU A 73 -10.82 15.47 1.59
N ASP A 74 -10.53 16.71 2.00
CA ASP A 74 -9.87 17.00 3.27
C ASP A 74 -10.67 16.50 4.49
N SER A 75 -12.00 16.47 4.40
CA SER A 75 -12.87 15.94 5.47
C SER A 75 -12.64 14.45 5.69
N ASP A 76 -12.55 13.67 4.61
CA ASP A 76 -12.27 12.24 4.65
C ASP A 76 -10.84 11.97 5.09
N LEU A 77 -9.90 12.81 4.68
CA LEU A 77 -8.50 12.68 5.03
C LEU A 77 -8.25 12.98 6.52
N LYS A 78 -8.97 13.96 7.09
CA LYS A 78 -9.01 14.22 8.53
C LYS A 78 -9.63 13.06 9.30
N ARG A 79 -10.73 12.48 8.80
CA ARG A 79 -11.38 11.31 9.41
C ARG A 79 -10.48 10.07 9.40
N ALA A 80 -9.70 9.89 8.33
CA ALA A 80 -8.68 8.86 8.22
C ALA A 80 -7.40 9.19 9.04
N GLY A 81 -7.36 10.34 9.70
CA GLY A 81 -6.25 10.75 10.55
C GLY A 81 -4.93 10.94 9.81
N ALA A 82 -4.95 11.31 8.53
CA ALA A 82 -3.74 11.35 7.71
C ALA A 82 -2.62 12.18 8.36
N ALA A 83 -2.93 13.34 8.95
CA ALA A 83 -1.93 14.18 9.65
C ALA A 83 -1.15 13.47 10.78
N ASN A 84 -1.69 12.38 11.33
CA ASN A 84 -1.06 11.55 12.36
C ASN A 84 -0.53 10.22 11.82
N ALA A 85 -0.77 9.92 10.54
CA ALA A 85 -0.28 8.69 9.92
C ALA A 85 1.25 8.76 9.81
N ARG A 86 1.90 7.64 10.15
CA ARG A 86 3.36 7.51 10.02
C ARG A 86 3.79 7.35 8.57
N LEU A 87 2.97 6.66 7.78
CA LEU A 87 3.24 6.39 6.38
C LEU A 87 1.92 6.29 5.63
N CYS A 88 1.88 6.90 4.44
CA CYS A 88 0.76 6.81 3.52
C CYS A 88 1.16 6.01 2.28
N PHE A 89 0.44 4.93 1.98
CA PHE A 89 0.57 4.14 0.77
C PHE A 89 -0.50 4.53 -0.23
N VAL A 90 -0.10 4.90 -1.44
CA VAL A 90 -1.02 5.09 -2.57
C VAL A 90 -0.92 3.87 -3.49
N LEU A 91 -1.96 3.04 -3.48
CA LEU A 91 -2.07 1.86 -4.34
C LEU A 91 -2.81 2.22 -5.62
N LEU A 92 -2.27 1.75 -6.74
CA LEU A 92 -2.84 1.92 -8.07
C LEU A 92 -3.20 0.57 -8.68
N ASN A 93 -4.30 0.55 -9.43
CA ASN A 93 -4.66 -0.58 -10.30
C ASN A 93 -4.00 -0.42 -11.68
N LYS A 94 -2.91 -1.15 -11.93
CA LYS A 94 -2.21 -1.13 -13.22
C LYS A 94 -2.91 -1.93 -14.33
N LEU A 95 -4.00 -2.63 -14.01
CA LEU A 95 -4.74 -3.44 -14.97
C LEU A 95 -5.83 -2.64 -15.70
N SER A 96 -6.02 -1.36 -15.36
CA SER A 96 -6.98 -0.51 -16.06
C SER A 96 -6.50 -0.19 -17.47
N THR A 97 -7.43 -0.20 -18.43
CA THR A 97 -7.18 0.14 -19.84
C THR A 97 -6.75 1.60 -20.03
N ASP A 98 -7.10 2.49 -19.09
CA ASP A 98 -6.78 3.91 -19.11
C ASP A 98 -5.64 4.24 -18.13
N GLY A 99 -4.41 3.81 -18.43
CA GLY A 99 -3.23 4.04 -17.58
C GLY A 99 -3.00 5.53 -17.26
N ASP A 100 -3.07 6.40 -18.26
CA ASP A 100 -2.81 7.84 -18.10
C ASP A 100 -3.80 8.53 -17.14
N ARG A 101 -5.07 8.09 -17.14
CA ARG A 101 -6.09 8.63 -16.22
C ARG A 101 -5.82 8.21 -14.79
N ASN A 102 -5.38 6.96 -14.59
CA ASN A 102 -5.05 6.46 -13.27
C ASN A 102 -3.77 7.12 -12.72
N ASP A 103 -2.77 7.31 -13.58
CA ASP A 103 -1.53 8.02 -13.25
C ASP A 103 -1.84 9.48 -12.84
N THR A 104 -2.71 10.16 -13.61
CA THR A 104 -3.17 11.52 -13.27
C THR A 104 -3.92 11.55 -11.93
N ALA A 105 -4.88 10.64 -11.72
CA ALA A 105 -5.64 10.57 -10.48
C ALA A 105 -4.75 10.31 -9.26
N SER A 106 -3.81 9.38 -9.37
CA SER A 106 -2.85 9.09 -8.30
C SER A 106 -1.90 10.26 -8.03
N ASN A 107 -1.57 11.05 -9.05
CA ASN A 107 -0.74 12.23 -8.90
C ASN A 107 -1.44 13.29 -8.06
N LEU A 108 -2.70 13.56 -8.39
CA LEU A 108 -3.54 14.47 -7.61
C LEU A 108 -3.75 13.98 -6.17
N LEU A 109 -3.94 12.68 -5.97
CA LEU A 109 -4.03 12.07 -4.65
C LEU A 109 -2.75 12.28 -3.83
N THR A 110 -1.60 12.12 -4.45
CA THR A 110 -0.31 12.28 -3.77
C THR A 110 -0.08 13.74 -3.37
N ILE A 111 -0.45 14.69 -4.23
CA ILE A 111 -0.42 16.13 -3.91
C ILE A 111 -1.34 16.44 -2.73
N SER A 112 -2.56 15.91 -2.72
CA SER A 112 -3.51 16.08 -1.61
C SER A 112 -2.97 15.48 -0.30
N LEU A 113 -2.38 14.30 -0.35
CA LEU A 113 -1.75 13.65 0.80
C LEU A 113 -0.52 14.40 1.31
N ARG A 114 0.26 15.00 0.42
CA ARG A 114 1.45 15.79 0.78
C ARG A 114 1.08 17.03 1.62
N HIS A 115 -0.11 17.59 1.42
CA HIS A 115 -0.59 18.69 2.25
C HIS A 115 -0.82 18.26 3.71
N HIS A 116 -1.13 16.98 3.96
CA HIS A 116 -1.39 16.47 5.30
C HIS A 116 -0.24 15.64 5.88
N THR A 117 0.65 15.08 5.06
CA THR A 117 1.72 14.15 5.49
C THR A 117 3.01 14.38 4.73
N ASN A 118 4.15 14.32 5.43
CA ASN A 118 5.47 14.51 4.83
C ASN A 118 6.00 13.24 4.14
N ASP A 119 5.54 12.06 4.57
CA ASP A 119 6.01 10.76 4.05
C ASP A 119 4.91 9.99 3.31
N VAL A 120 4.94 10.13 1.98
CA VAL A 120 4.01 9.47 1.05
C VAL A 120 4.80 8.53 0.14
N LEU A 121 4.48 7.24 0.20
CA LEU A 121 4.98 6.22 -0.72
C LEU A 121 3.97 6.01 -1.84
N LYS A 122 4.39 6.27 -3.08
CA LYS A 122 3.55 6.12 -4.28
C LYS A 122 4.06 5.01 -5.18
N THR A 123 3.15 4.24 -5.77
CA THR A 123 3.53 3.17 -6.70
C THR A 123 3.26 3.56 -8.16
N ASP A 124 4.12 4.36 -8.79
CA ASP A 124 3.78 5.11 -10.01
C ASP A 124 4.67 4.82 -11.24
N ASN A 125 4.27 5.30 -12.41
CA ASN A 125 5.02 5.26 -13.66
C ASN A 125 6.02 6.43 -13.78
N ILE A 126 7.22 6.16 -14.31
CA ILE A 126 8.37 7.10 -14.32
C ILE A 126 8.05 8.42 -15.04
N ARG A 127 7.12 8.39 -16.01
CA ARG A 127 6.81 9.55 -16.87
C ARG A 127 6.14 10.72 -16.14
N HIS A 128 5.40 10.45 -15.06
CA HIS A 128 4.68 11.48 -14.29
C HIS A 128 5.25 11.70 -12.87
N VAL A 129 6.36 11.03 -12.53
CA VAL A 129 7.07 11.11 -11.24
C VAL A 129 7.40 12.55 -10.84
N HIS A 130 7.84 13.37 -11.78
CA HIS A 130 8.36 14.71 -11.49
C HIS A 130 7.30 15.68 -10.94
N MET A 131 6.01 15.40 -11.16
CA MET A 131 4.91 16.25 -10.71
C MET A 131 4.27 15.82 -9.38
N SER A 132 4.72 14.71 -8.77
CA SER A 132 4.01 14.11 -7.63
C SER A 132 4.42 14.63 -6.25
N GLY A 133 5.68 15.06 -6.10
CA GLY A 133 6.20 15.52 -4.82
C GLY A 133 6.18 14.48 -3.69
N ALA A 134 5.97 13.19 -4.01
CA ALA A 134 6.04 12.08 -3.04
C ALA A 134 7.48 11.91 -2.52
N SER A 135 7.64 11.51 -1.25
CA SER A 135 8.98 11.31 -0.68
C SER A 135 9.65 10.05 -1.23
N ASN A 136 8.86 9.02 -1.55
CA ASN A 136 9.37 7.78 -2.13
C ASN A 136 8.41 7.29 -3.22
N ILE A 137 8.94 6.95 -4.38
CA ILE A 137 8.15 6.47 -5.52
C ILE A 137 8.72 5.14 -6.01
N ILE A 138 7.86 4.12 -6.12
CA ILE A 138 8.22 2.78 -6.56
C ILE A 138 7.50 2.47 -7.86
N CYS A 139 8.22 2.36 -8.97
CA CYS A 139 7.64 1.89 -10.22
C CYS A 139 7.65 0.36 -10.30
N ILE A 140 6.47 -0.28 -10.19
CA ILE A 140 6.39 -1.76 -10.27
C ILE A 140 6.90 -2.27 -11.63
N ASP A 141 6.65 -1.56 -12.74
CA ASP A 141 6.99 -2.09 -14.07
C ASP A 141 8.50 -2.02 -14.33
N GLU A 142 9.14 -0.93 -13.90
CA GLU A 142 10.59 -0.80 -13.90
C GLU A 142 11.24 -1.84 -13.00
N LEU A 143 10.72 -2.02 -11.78
CA LEU A 143 11.21 -3.02 -10.85
C LEU A 143 11.08 -4.43 -11.44
N LYS A 144 9.92 -4.75 -12.03
CA LYS A 144 9.65 -6.05 -12.65
C LYS A 144 10.60 -6.30 -13.82
N LEU A 145 10.72 -5.34 -14.74
CA LEU A 145 11.59 -5.48 -15.91
C LEU A 145 13.07 -5.51 -15.52
N GLY A 146 13.47 -4.74 -14.51
CA GLY A 146 14.82 -4.76 -13.95
C GLY A 146 15.18 -6.11 -13.34
N ILE A 147 14.28 -6.70 -12.55
CA ILE A 147 14.49 -8.05 -11.99
C ILE A 147 14.57 -9.10 -13.10
N LEU A 148 13.71 -9.02 -14.12
CA LEU A 148 13.74 -9.92 -15.27
C LEU A 148 15.07 -9.81 -16.05
N ALA A 149 15.50 -8.58 -16.35
CA ALA A 149 16.76 -8.33 -17.04
C ALA A 149 17.97 -8.86 -16.26
N LYS A 150 17.99 -8.70 -14.93
CA LYS A 150 19.08 -9.24 -14.09
C LYS A 150 19.05 -10.75 -13.98
N THR A 151 17.87 -11.37 -14.04
CA THR A 151 17.73 -12.83 -14.05
C THR A 151 18.34 -13.44 -15.33
N CYS A 152 18.40 -12.70 -16.44
CA CYS A 152 19.10 -13.13 -17.65
C CYS A 152 20.64 -13.18 -17.48
N VAL A 153 21.20 -12.35 -16.60
CA VAL A 153 22.66 -12.32 -16.33
C VAL A 153 23.03 -13.30 -15.23
N ILE A 154 22.21 -13.39 -14.18
CA ILE A 154 22.44 -14.24 -13.01
C ILE A 154 21.22 -15.16 -12.85
N PRO A 155 21.31 -16.44 -13.25
CA PRO A 155 20.23 -17.39 -13.05
C PRO A 155 19.95 -17.55 -11.56
N GLY A 156 18.68 -17.49 -11.18
CA GLY A 156 18.25 -17.59 -9.78
C GLY A 156 18.19 -16.25 -9.02
N MET A 157 18.57 -15.12 -9.62
CA MET A 157 18.49 -13.80 -8.96
C MET A 157 17.08 -13.47 -8.48
N CYS A 158 16.05 -13.75 -9.28
CA CYS A 158 14.65 -13.56 -8.89
C CYS A 158 14.28 -14.39 -7.65
N ALA A 159 14.68 -15.67 -7.60
CA ALA A 159 14.40 -16.54 -6.45
C ALA A 159 15.13 -16.05 -5.19
N PHE A 160 16.38 -15.61 -5.33
CA PHE A 160 17.15 -15.01 -4.24
C PHE A 160 16.48 -13.75 -3.69
N LEU A 161 16.07 -12.81 -4.56
CA LEU A 161 15.37 -11.59 -4.16
C LEU A 161 14.03 -11.90 -3.49
N CYS A 162 13.25 -12.83 -4.03
CA CYS A 162 12.01 -13.26 -3.41
C CYS A 162 12.22 -13.81 -2.00
N ASN A 163 13.26 -14.63 -1.79
CA ASN A 163 13.57 -15.18 -0.47
C ASN A 163 14.07 -14.12 0.53
N MET A 164 14.75 -13.08 0.05
CA MET A 164 15.22 -11.99 0.89
C MET A 164 14.10 -11.02 1.29
N LEU A 165 13.22 -10.70 0.34
CA LEU A 165 12.17 -9.68 0.52
C LEU A 165 10.91 -10.24 1.16
N PHE A 166 10.55 -11.48 0.86
CA PHE A 166 9.31 -12.07 1.35
C PHE A 166 9.58 -12.97 2.54
N THR A 167 8.83 -12.72 3.61
CA THR A 167 8.77 -13.66 4.72
C THR A 167 7.83 -14.78 4.32
N PHE A 168 8.39 -15.87 3.81
CA PHE A 168 7.67 -17.11 3.61
C PHE A 168 7.47 -17.77 4.98
N ARG A 169 6.23 -18.15 5.30
CA ARG A 169 6.00 -19.09 6.39
C ARG A 169 6.57 -20.45 5.98
N PRO A 170 7.37 -21.12 6.80
CA PRO A 170 7.64 -22.52 6.57
C PRO A 170 6.28 -23.24 6.57
N PHE A 171 6.04 -24.05 5.55
CA PHE A 171 4.92 -24.99 5.52
C PHE A 171 5.18 -26.03 6.60
N TYR A 172 4.89 -25.69 7.86
CA TYR A 172 4.76 -26.70 8.89
C TYR A 172 3.46 -27.43 8.56
N ALA A 173 3.59 -28.52 7.81
CA ALA A 173 2.55 -29.52 7.71
C ALA A 173 2.19 -29.90 9.15
N ARG A 174 1.03 -29.44 9.63
CA ARG A 174 0.39 -30.05 10.79
C ARG A 174 0.11 -31.48 10.37
N ARG A 175 0.97 -32.40 10.83
CA ARG A 175 0.60 -33.79 11.03
C ARG A 175 -0.48 -33.85 12.10
#